data_AF-A0A6P2FXX9-F1
#
_entry.id   AF-A0A6P2FXX9-F1
#
_cell.length_a   1.000
_cell.length_b   1.000
_cell.length_c   1.000
_cell.angle_alpha   90.00
_cell.angle_beta   90.00
_cell.angle_gamma   90.00
#
_symmetry.space_group_name_H-M   'P 1'
#
loop_
_entity.id
_entity.type
_entity.pdbx_description
1 polymer ?
#
loop_
_entity_poly.entity_id
_entity_poly.type
_entity_poly.pdbx_seq_one_letter_code
_entity_poly.pdbx_strand_id
1 'polypeptide(L)'
;MLTKPSLAFTIVFGVSAAVPFAASADAPSHFAPNEAGVVYHRDHDAGKEMPRAQVVTELETASKQRHWTWASRYGAPWPVAKAGPGKTREQVRQETLEAMRKNEIPSGEK
;
A
#
# COMPACT_ATOMS: atom_id res chain seq x y z
N MET A 1 32.22 42.31 9.02
CA MET A 1 31.13 42.83 8.17
C MET A 1 30.25 41.66 7.77
N LEU A 2 28.97 41.69 8.16
CA LEU A 2 28.05 40.55 8.19
C LEU A 2 27.07 40.65 7.02
N THR A 3 27.24 39.86 5.97
CA THR A 3 26.31 39.83 4.83
C THR A 3 25.30 38.69 5.03
N LYS A 4 24.07 39.05 5.41
CA LYS A 4 22.94 38.13 5.53
C LYS A 4 22.39 37.75 4.15
N PRO A 5 22.00 36.49 3.92
CA PRO A 5 21.39 36.03 2.67
C PRO A 5 19.92 36.48 2.59
N SER A 6 19.52 37.13 1.50
CA SER A 6 18.10 37.39 1.24
C SER A 6 17.54 36.22 0.43
N LEU A 7 16.90 35.27 1.12
CA LEU A 7 15.98 34.31 0.53
C LEU A 7 14.72 35.05 0.08
N ALA A 8 14.52 35.17 -1.22
CA ALA A 8 13.19 35.48 -1.78
C ALA A 8 12.45 34.15 -1.95
N PHE A 9 11.54 33.85 -1.01
CA PHE A 9 10.67 32.67 -1.07
C PHE A 9 9.38 33.07 -1.79
N THR A 10 9.34 32.89 -3.12
CA THR A 10 8.12 33.12 -3.88
C THR A 10 7.22 31.89 -3.75
N ILE A 11 6.21 31.97 -2.88
CA ILE A 11 5.13 30.97 -2.80
C ILE A 11 4.19 31.24 -3.98
N VAL A 12 4.33 30.47 -5.06
CA VAL A 12 3.30 30.37 -6.10
C VAL A 12 2.30 29.31 -5.64
N PHE A 13 1.17 29.76 -5.07
CA PHE A 13 0.02 28.90 -4.81
C PHE A 13 -0.74 28.68 -6.12
N GLY A 14 -0.19 27.82 -6.97
CA GLY A 14 -0.85 27.34 -8.18
C GLY A 14 -1.84 26.24 -7.83
N VAL A 15 -3.06 26.60 -7.42
CA VAL A 15 -4.17 25.65 -7.41
C VAL A 15 -4.55 25.38 -8.87
N SER A 16 -3.94 24.35 -9.45
CA SER A 16 -4.47 23.70 -10.65
C SER A 16 -4.86 22.28 -10.27
N ALA A 17 -5.94 22.18 -9.50
CA ALA A 17 -6.70 20.94 -9.41
C ALA A 17 -7.51 20.77 -10.70
N ALA A 18 -6.82 20.60 -11.84
CA ALA A 18 -7.40 19.97 -13.00
C ALA A 18 -7.23 18.46 -12.82
N VAL A 19 -7.99 17.90 -11.88
CA VAL A 19 -8.15 16.44 -11.82
C VAL A 19 -8.84 16.05 -13.12
N PRO A 20 -8.32 15.08 -13.91
CA PRO A 20 -9.08 14.53 -15.01
C PRO A 20 -10.33 13.85 -14.45
N PHE A 21 -11.48 14.51 -14.56
CA PHE A 21 -12.81 13.95 -14.28
C PHE A 21 -13.18 12.76 -15.20
N ALA A 22 -12.33 12.43 -16.17
CA ALA A 22 -12.53 11.32 -17.11
C ALA A 22 -12.29 9.92 -16.49
N ALA A 23 -11.76 9.81 -15.27
CA ALA A 23 -11.53 8.51 -14.63
C ALA A 23 -12.82 7.85 -14.08
N SER A 24 -13.97 8.55 -14.07
CA SER A 24 -15.22 8.04 -13.50
C SER A 24 -16.06 7.18 -14.46
N ALA A 25 -15.68 7.06 -15.73
CA ALA A 25 -16.47 6.35 -16.74
C ALA A 25 -16.20 4.83 -16.81
N ASP A 26 -15.22 4.33 -16.06
CA ASP A 26 -14.82 2.91 -16.08
C ASP A 26 -15.23 2.16 -14.80
N ALA A 27 -16.12 2.75 -14.00
CA ALA A 27 -16.64 2.12 -12.78
C ALA A 27 -17.80 1.17 -13.13
N PRO A 28 -17.86 -0.05 -12.55
CA PRO A 28 -18.95 -1.01 -12.74
C PRO A 28 -20.35 -0.49 -12.36
N SER A 29 -20.42 0.65 -11.67
CA SER A 29 -21.66 1.33 -11.34
C SER A 29 -21.51 2.84 -11.23
N HIS A 30 -22.61 3.56 -11.43
CA HIS A 30 -22.69 5.01 -11.27
C HIS A 30 -23.99 5.44 -10.59
N PHE A 31 -24.00 6.63 -9.98
CA PHE A 31 -25.22 7.20 -9.40
C PHE A 31 -26.23 7.50 -10.50
N ALA A 32 -27.50 7.15 -10.27
CA ALA A 32 -28.57 7.49 -11.20
C ALA A 32 -28.67 9.03 -11.32
N PRO A 33 -28.79 9.59 -12.55
CA PRO A 33 -28.81 11.05 -12.74
C PRO A 33 -29.96 11.78 -12.04
N ASN A 34 -31.05 11.08 -11.74
CA ASN A 34 -32.32 11.68 -11.33
C ASN A 34 -33.11 10.87 -10.28
N GLU A 35 -32.51 9.84 -9.69
CA GLU A 35 -33.15 9.00 -8.66
C GLU A 35 -32.18 8.68 -7.52
N ALA A 36 -32.72 8.42 -6.33
CA ALA A 36 -31.94 7.87 -5.22
C ALA A 36 -31.56 6.41 -5.54
N GLY A 37 -30.40 6.20 -6.17
CA GLY A 37 -29.95 4.85 -6.53
C GLY A 37 -28.61 4.77 -7.24
N VAL A 38 -28.13 3.54 -7.42
CA VAL A 38 -26.90 3.19 -8.14
C VAL A 38 -27.29 2.25 -9.29
N VAL A 39 -26.90 2.61 -10.51
CA VAL A 39 -27.09 1.79 -11.71
C VAL A 39 -25.83 0.94 -11.91
N TYR A 40 -26.02 -0.38 -12.01
CA TYR A 40 -24.95 -1.34 -12.26
C TYR A 40 -24.98 -1.76 -13.73
N HIS A 41 -23.82 -1.78 -14.39
CA HIS A 41 -23.70 -2.26 -15.76
C HIS A 41 -22.98 -3.59 -15.79
N ARG A 42 -23.72 -4.66 -16.14
CA ARG A 42 -23.20 -6.03 -16.30
C ARG A 42 -21.98 -6.11 -17.22
N ASP A 43 -21.96 -5.28 -18.26
CA ASP A 43 -20.90 -5.29 -19.27
C ASP A 43 -19.57 -4.69 -18.76
N HIS A 44 -19.58 -4.04 -17.59
CA HIS A 44 -18.38 -3.54 -16.91
C HIS A 44 -17.88 -4.49 -15.80
N ASP A 45 -18.59 -5.59 -15.54
CA ASP A 45 -18.14 -6.64 -14.61
C ASP A 45 -17.08 -7.52 -15.30
N ALA A 46 -15.88 -6.97 -15.51
CA ALA A 46 -14.76 -7.67 -16.15
C ALA A 46 -14.15 -8.81 -15.30
N GLY A 47 -14.81 -9.24 -14.21
CA GLY A 47 -14.28 -10.23 -13.28
C GLY A 47 -15.33 -11.26 -12.90
N LYS A 48 -14.96 -12.54 -13.06
CA LYS A 48 -15.65 -13.74 -12.57
C LYS A 48 -16.38 -13.44 -11.24
N GLU A 49 -17.69 -13.24 -11.28
CA GLU A 49 -18.49 -12.97 -10.08
C GLU A 49 -18.30 -14.13 -9.09
N MET A 50 -17.45 -13.94 -8.08
CA MET A 50 -17.30 -14.93 -7.02
C MET A 50 -18.61 -14.94 -6.23
N PRO A 51 -19.25 -16.10 -6.01
CA PRO A 51 -20.47 -16.15 -5.21
C PRO A 51 -20.19 -15.56 -3.83
N ARG A 52 -21.15 -14.78 -3.30
CA ARG A 52 -21.03 -14.11 -1.99
C ARG A 52 -20.57 -15.06 -0.87
N ALA A 53 -21.04 -16.31 -0.90
CA ALA A 53 -20.62 -17.35 0.04
C ALA A 53 -19.10 -17.59 -0.02
N GLN A 54 -18.51 -17.70 -1.21
CA GLN A 54 -17.07 -17.88 -1.38
C GLN A 54 -16.29 -16.67 -0.86
N VAL A 55 -16.74 -15.45 -1.15
CA VAL A 55 -16.11 -14.22 -0.63
C VAL A 55 -16.10 -14.22 0.90
N VAL A 56 -17.22 -14.60 1.53
CA VAL A 56 -17.31 -14.68 3.00
C VAL A 56 -16.34 -15.72 3.55
N THR A 57 -16.29 -16.91 2.95
CA THR A 57 -15.36 -17.98 3.36
C THR A 57 -13.90 -17.56 3.25
N GLU A 58 -13.52 -16.89 2.16
CA GLU A 58 -12.17 -16.38 1.96
C GLU A 58 -11.83 -15.27 2.96
N LEU A 59 -12.78 -14.37 3.24
CA LEU A 59 -12.60 -13.30 4.23
C LEU A 59 -12.42 -13.87 5.65
N GLU A 60 -13.23 -14.85 6.05
CA GLU A 60 -13.08 -15.53 7.33
C GLU A 60 -11.70 -16.20 7.45
N THR A 61 -11.23 -16.80 6.36
CA THR A 61 -9.90 -17.43 6.32
C THR A 61 -8.78 -16.39 6.43
N ALA A 62 -8.90 -15.27 5.71
CA ALA A 62 -7.94 -14.16 5.77
C ALA A 62 -7.89 -13.50 7.15
N SER A 63 -9.04 -13.37 7.82
CA SER A 63 -9.14 -12.74 9.14
C SER A 63 -8.42 -13.50 10.26
N LYS A 64 -8.18 -14.81 10.07
CA LYS A 64 -7.44 -15.66 11.01
C LYS A 64 -5.92 -15.53 10.85
N GLN A 65 -5.45 -14.86 9.80
CA GLN A 65 -4.02 -14.64 9.57
C GLN A 65 -3.46 -13.65 10.61
N ARG A 66 -2.24 -13.91 11.11
CA ARG A 66 -1.59 -13.09 12.15
C ARG A 66 -1.48 -11.61 11.78
N HIS A 67 -1.29 -11.31 10.49
CA HIS A 67 -1.13 -9.95 9.96
C HIS A 67 -2.45 -9.28 9.58
N TRP A 68 -3.59 -9.93 9.77
CA TRP A 68 -4.92 -9.37 9.46
C TRP A 68 -5.14 -8.02 10.15
N THR A 69 -4.88 -7.93 11.46
CA THR A 69 -5.04 -6.70 12.22
C THR A 69 -4.16 -5.57 11.66
N TRP A 70 -2.96 -5.92 11.19
CA TRP A 70 -2.03 -4.95 10.63
C TRP A 70 -2.54 -4.36 9.32
N ALA A 71 -2.95 -5.23 8.40
CA ALA A 71 -3.46 -4.82 7.10
C ALA A 71 -4.84 -4.12 7.19
N SER A 72 -5.79 -4.70 7.95
CA SER A 72 -7.18 -4.20 8.00
C SER A 72 -7.35 -2.92 8.82
N ARG A 73 -6.64 -2.77 9.95
CA ARG A 73 -6.83 -1.63 10.85
C ARG A 73 -5.86 -0.49 10.63
N TYR A 74 -4.60 -0.80 10.31
CA TYR A 74 -3.55 0.21 10.19
C TYR A 74 -3.20 0.52 8.74
N GLY A 75 -3.92 -0.05 7.77
CA GLY A 75 -3.71 0.20 6.35
C GLY A 75 -2.33 -0.25 5.86
N ALA A 76 -1.68 -1.15 6.59
CA ALA A 76 -0.35 -1.59 6.24
C ALA A 76 -0.38 -2.56 5.04
N PRO A 77 0.68 -2.58 4.22
CA PRO A 77 0.76 -3.50 3.09
C PRO A 77 0.67 -4.95 3.57
N TRP A 78 -0.08 -5.77 2.82
CA TRP A 78 -0.13 -7.21 3.05
C TRP A 78 1.29 -7.78 2.91
N PRO A 79 1.75 -8.64 3.84
CA PRO A 79 3.09 -9.19 3.75
C PRO A 79 3.23 -9.98 2.46
N VAL A 80 4.26 -9.64 1.68
CA VAL A 80 4.62 -10.39 0.49
C VAL A 80 4.92 -11.83 0.91
N ALA A 81 4.34 -12.80 0.20
CA ALA A 81 4.62 -14.20 0.43
C ALA A 81 6.15 -14.40 0.43
N LYS A 82 6.68 -15.03 1.49
CA LYS A 82 8.11 -15.31 1.58
C LYS A 82 8.50 -16.18 0.40
N ALA A 83 9.30 -15.64 -0.53
CA ALA A 83 9.85 -16.39 -1.65
C ALA A 83 10.98 -17.29 -1.12
N GLY A 84 10.61 -18.48 -0.64
CA GLY A 84 11.55 -19.51 -0.20
C GLY A 84 11.73 -19.62 1.31
N PRO A 85 12.51 -20.64 1.75
CA PRO A 85 12.79 -20.86 3.16
C PRO A 85 13.55 -19.65 3.73
N GLY A 86 13.10 -19.17 4.89
CA GLY A 86 13.80 -18.11 5.62
C GLY A 86 15.21 -18.58 6.02
N LYS A 87 16.16 -17.65 6.11
CA LYS A 87 17.51 -17.94 6.61
C LYS A 87 17.43 -18.52 8.03
N THR A 88 18.25 -19.52 8.32
CA THR A 88 18.37 -20.05 9.67
C THR A 88 19.01 -19.01 10.58
N ARG A 89 18.83 -19.15 11.90
CA ARG A 89 19.50 -18.26 12.87
C ARG A 89 21.01 -18.24 12.68
N GLU A 90 21.60 -19.37 12.32
CA GLU A 90 23.05 -19.46 12.12
C GLU A 90 23.51 -18.74 10.86
N GLN A 91 22.79 -18.88 9.75
CA GLN A 91 23.06 -18.12 8.53
C GLN A 91 23.00 -16.62 8.78
N VAL A 92 21.99 -16.15 9.52
CA VAL A 92 21.87 -14.72 9.89
C VAL A 92 23.05 -14.26 10.74
N ARG A 93 23.53 -15.08 11.69
CA ARG A 93 24.71 -14.74 12.49
C ARG A 93 25.96 -14.60 11.66
N GLN A 94 26.21 -15.55 10.76
CA GLN A 94 27.38 -15.51 9.89
C GLN A 94 27.36 -14.26 8.99
N GLU A 95 26.22 -13.96 8.37
CA GLU A 95 26.06 -12.73 7.57
C GLU A 95 26.26 -11.45 8.39
N THR A 96 25.79 -11.44 9.64
CA THR A 96 25.98 -10.29 10.53
C THR A 96 27.46 -10.09 10.86
N LEU A 97 28.20 -11.17 11.16
CA LEU A 97 29.64 -11.12 11.41
C LEU A 97 30.43 -10.68 10.18
N GLU A 98 30.02 -11.14 8.99
CA GLU A 98 30.61 -10.71 7.72
C GLU A 98 30.35 -9.21 7.47
N ALA A 99 29.14 -8.73 7.71
CA ALA A 99 28.78 -7.32 7.56
C ALA A 99 29.55 -6.43 8.54
N MET A 100 29.75 -6.88 9.78
CA MET A 100 30.61 -6.20 10.77
C MET A 100 32.07 -6.15 10.30
N ARG A 101 32.60 -7.25 9.77
CA ARG A 101 33.96 -7.30 9.20
C ARG A 101 34.13 -6.35 8.02
N LYS A 102 33.08 -6.18 7.22
CA LYS A 102 33.04 -5.26 6.07
C LYS A 102 32.75 -3.81 6.48
N ASN A 103 32.54 -3.51 7.77
CA ASN A 103 32.12 -2.20 8.28
C ASN A 103 30.80 -1.68 7.68
N GLU A 104 29.93 -2.57 7.19
CA GLU A 104 28.59 -2.23 6.68
C GLU A 104 27.60 -1.97 7.82
N ILE A 105 27.83 -2.60 8.98
CA ILE A 105 27.03 -2.46 10.19
C ILE A 105 27.99 -2.26 11.37
N PRO A 106 27.76 -1.27 12.25
CA PRO A 106 28.59 -1.09 13.44
C PRO A 106 28.50 -2.33 14.34
N SER A 107 29.66 -2.88 14.70
CA SER A 107 29.76 -3.78 15.85
C SER A 107 29.25 -3.00 17.05
N GLY A 108 28.23 -3.50 17.76
CA GLY A 108 27.54 -2.77 18.82
C GLY A 108 28.38 -2.40 20.06
N GLU A 109 29.72 -2.40 19.96
CA GLU A 109 30.61 -1.80 20.94
C GLU A 109 30.53 -0.26 20.83
N LYS A 110 29.85 0.34 21.82
CA LYS A 110 30.13 1.69 22.26
C LYS A 110 30.86 1.62 23.58
#